data_AF-A0A662AX85-F1
#
_entry.id   AF-A0A662AX85-F1
#
_cell.length_a   1.000
_cell.length_b   1.000
_cell.length_c   1.000
_cell.angle_alpha   90.00
_cell.angle_beta   90.00
_cell.angle_gamma   90.00
#
_symmetry.space_group_name_H-M   'P 1'
#
loop_
_entity.id
_entity.type
_entity.pdbx_description
1 polymer ?
#
loop_
_entity_poly.entity_id
_entity_poly.type
_entity_poly.pdbx_seq_one_letter_code
_entity_poly.pdbx_strand_id
1 'polypeptide(L)'
;MLKKYIIRLLLFSVILSAAAYILFEFVLGQYYLPVFPFLILFFTLVSISIHYLLLKASNFRIAKFSTFFMGSTSAKLFLYIIFLVIYVLVDKSNAVPFLLTFLTLYFLFTIFETFSLLIDLKEKN
;
A
#
# COMPACT_ATOMS: atom_id res chain seq x y z
N MET A 1 1.20 -19.35 2.32
CA MET A 1 0.50 -18.15 1.79
C MET A 1 1.04 -16.88 2.45
N LEU A 2 0.72 -16.58 3.72
CA LEU A 2 1.15 -15.33 4.38
C LEU A 2 2.67 -15.07 4.37
N LYS A 3 3.52 -16.06 4.72
CA LYS A 3 4.99 -15.89 4.71
C LYS A 3 5.54 -15.57 3.31
N LYS A 4 5.04 -16.25 2.27
CA LYS A 4 5.41 -15.97 0.87
C LYS A 4 4.97 -14.55 0.47
N TYR A 5 3.77 -14.15 0.86
CA TYR A 5 3.27 -12.79 0.62
C TYR A 5 4.15 -11.73 1.27
N ILE A 6 4.49 -11.89 2.55
CA ILE A 6 5.36 -10.94 3.27
C ILE A 6 6.72 -10.81 2.57
N ILE A 7 7.33 -11.91 2.11
CA ILE A 7 8.60 -11.85 1.37
C ILE A 7 8.44 -11.08 0.06
N ARG A 8 7.40 -11.37 -0.75
CA ARG A 8 7.12 -10.62 -1.98
C ARG A 8 6.88 -9.14 -1.71
N LEU A 9 6.13 -8.81 -0.66
CA LEU A 9 5.83 -7.44 -0.25
C LEU A 9 7.07 -6.69 0.22
N LEU A 10 7.95 -7.34 0.99
CA LEU A 10 9.22 -6.76 1.41
C LEU A 10 10.14 -6.52 0.22
N LEU A 11 10.28 -7.48 -0.69
CA LEU A 11 11.03 -7.30 -1.93
C LEU A 11 10.47 -6.13 -2.75
N PHE A 12 9.16 -6.06 -2.91
CA PHE A 12 8.50 -4.96 -3.60
C PHE A 12 8.76 -3.60 -2.91
N SER A 13 8.67 -3.56 -1.58
CA SER A 13 8.91 -2.34 -0.79
C SER A 13 10.38 -1.89 -0.87
N VAL A 14 11.34 -2.83 -0.90
CA VAL A 14 12.77 -2.55 -1.09
C VAL A 14 13.04 -2.01 -2.50
N ILE A 15 12.47 -2.63 -3.54
CA ILE A 15 12.59 -2.16 -4.92
C ILE A 15 12.00 -0.75 -5.06
N LEU A 16 10.84 -0.50 -4.46
CA LEU A 16 10.20 0.82 -4.43
C LEU A 16 11.05 1.85 -3.70
N SER A 17 11.64 1.48 -2.56
CA SER A 17 12.52 2.38 -1.80
C SER A 17 13.76 2.75 -2.61
N ALA A 18 14.39 1.77 -3.27
CA ALA A 18 15.55 2.01 -4.13
C ALA A 18 15.20 2.88 -5.36
N ALA A 19 14.08 2.56 -6.03
CA ALA A 19 13.61 3.34 -7.18
C ALA A 19 13.28 4.78 -6.80
N ALA A 20 12.63 4.98 -5.66
CA ALA A 20 12.30 6.30 -5.15
C ALA A 20 13.54 7.08 -4.71
N TYR A 21 14.50 6.42 -4.03
CA TYR A 21 15.78 7.04 -3.68
C TYR A 21 16.49 7.60 -4.92
N ILE A 22 16.59 6.80 -5.98
CA ILE A 22 17.16 7.23 -7.27
C ILE A 22 16.34 8.37 -7.87
N LEU A 23 15.01 8.28 -7.87
CA LEU A 23 14.14 9.32 -8.43
C LEU A 23 14.31 10.66 -7.69
N PHE A 24 14.36 10.63 -6.37
CA PHE A 24 14.51 11.83 -5.54
C PHE A 24 15.92 12.42 -5.64
N GLU A 25 16.97 11.61 -5.72
CA GLU A 25 18.34 12.11 -5.81
C GLU A 25 18.66 12.70 -7.20
N PHE A 26 18.16 12.10 -8.28
CA PHE A 26 18.51 12.51 -9.65
C PHE A 26 17.51 13.46 -10.33
N VAL A 27 16.22 13.37 -9.99
CA VAL A 27 15.15 14.10 -10.71
C VAL A 27 14.47 15.15 -9.84
N LEU A 28 14.28 14.86 -8.56
CA LEU A 28 13.39 15.61 -7.67
C LEU A 28 14.08 16.12 -6.39
N GLY A 29 15.38 16.42 -6.44
CA GLY A 29 16.17 16.78 -5.24
C GLY A 29 15.59 17.94 -4.42
N GLN A 30 14.92 18.89 -5.07
CA GLN A 30 14.23 20.03 -4.45
C GLN A 30 12.86 19.69 -3.82
N TYR A 31 12.30 18.52 -4.12
CA TYR A 31 11.03 18.00 -3.59
C TYR A 31 11.22 16.78 -2.70
N TYR A 32 12.43 16.60 -2.15
CA TYR A 32 12.70 15.51 -1.22
C TYR A 32 11.75 15.59 -0.03
N LEU A 33 11.00 14.52 0.20
CA LEU A 33 10.09 14.39 1.32
C LEU A 33 10.78 13.56 2.41
N PRO A 34 11.20 14.16 3.53
CA PRO A 34 11.80 13.41 4.65
C PRO A 34 10.87 12.33 5.21
N VAL A 35 9.57 12.46 4.97
CA VAL A 35 8.52 11.55 5.42
C VAL A 35 8.38 10.32 4.53
N PHE A 36 9.09 10.27 3.39
CA PHE A 36 8.96 9.18 2.41
C PHE A 36 9.24 7.77 2.97
N PRO A 37 10.28 7.52 3.80
CA PRO A 37 10.49 6.21 4.42
C PRO A 37 9.33 5.80 5.34
N PHE A 38 8.73 6.77 6.06
CA PHE A 38 7.57 6.52 6.90
C PHE A 38 6.32 6.18 6.07
N LEU A 39 6.17 6.78 4.89
CA LEU A 39 5.09 6.42 3.96
C LEU A 39 5.22 4.97 3.51
N ILE A 40 6.41 4.54 3.06
CA ILE A 40 6.60 3.14 2.64
C ILE A 40 6.25 2.19 3.78
N LEU A 41 6.75 2.46 5.00
CA LEU A 41 6.45 1.63 6.16
C LEU A 41 4.94 1.57 6.44
N PHE A 42 4.26 2.71 6.37
CA PHE A 42 2.80 2.80 6.55
C PHE A 42 2.05 1.96 5.52
N PHE A 43 2.36 2.11 4.23
CA PHE A 43 1.75 1.32 3.15
C PHE A 43 2.01 -0.18 3.33
N THR A 44 3.23 -0.57 3.67
CA THR A 44 3.58 -1.97 3.93
C THR A 44 2.77 -2.55 5.10
N LEU A 45 2.65 -1.83 6.22
CA LEU A 45 1.89 -2.30 7.39
C LEU A 45 0.40 -2.45 7.08
N VAL A 46 -0.19 -1.49 6.37
CA VAL A 46 -1.60 -1.55 5.97
C VAL A 46 -1.84 -2.70 5.00
N SER A 47 -0.95 -2.92 4.04
CA SER A 47 -1.01 -4.06 3.11
C SER A 47 -0.90 -5.42 3.82
N ILE A 48 -0.01 -5.57 4.80
CA ILE A 48 0.07 -6.80 5.61
C ILE A 48 -1.25 -7.04 6.35
N SER A 49 -1.78 -6.00 6.99
CA SER A 49 -3.01 -6.09 7.78
C SER A 49 -4.19 -6.53 6.92
N ILE A 50 -4.35 -5.92 5.74
CA ILE A 50 -5.46 -6.19 4.83
C ILE A 50 -5.31 -7.58 4.22
N HIS A 51 -4.12 -7.96 3.75
CA HIS A 51 -3.90 -9.29 3.20
C HIS A 51 -4.13 -10.39 4.26
N TYR A 52 -3.73 -10.17 5.52
CA TYR A 52 -4.03 -11.09 6.62
C TYR A 52 -5.55 -11.24 6.84
N LEU A 53 -6.31 -10.14 6.87
CA LEU A 53 -7.76 -10.15 7.00
C LEU A 53 -8.43 -10.92 5.84
N LEU A 54 -7.96 -10.70 4.62
CA LEU A 54 -8.49 -11.35 3.42
C LEU A 54 -8.17 -12.85 3.37
N LEU A 55 -6.97 -13.27 3.77
CA LEU A 55 -6.64 -14.68 3.89
C LEU A 55 -7.51 -15.37 4.94
N LYS A 56 -7.77 -14.73 6.08
CA LYS A 56 -8.71 -15.26 7.08
C LYS A 56 -10.13 -15.35 6.52
N ALA A 57 -10.55 -14.34 5.75
CA ALA A 57 -11.86 -14.31 5.11
C ALA A 57 -12.00 -15.33 3.97
N SER A 58 -10.91 -15.77 3.36
CA SER A 58 -10.91 -16.78 2.28
C SER A 58 -11.38 -18.17 2.72
N ASN A 59 -11.52 -18.41 4.04
CA ASN A 59 -12.09 -19.63 4.59
C ASN A 59 -13.63 -19.60 4.62
N PHE A 60 -14.25 -18.45 4.37
CA PHE A 60 -15.71 -18.34 4.25
C PHE A 60 -16.18 -18.66 2.83
N ARG A 61 -17.50 -18.84 2.66
CA ARG A 61 -18.14 -18.96 1.35
C ARG A 61 -17.80 -17.76 0.46
N ILE A 62 -17.69 -17.99 -0.86
CA ILE A 62 -17.31 -16.99 -1.88
C ILE A 62 -18.08 -15.66 -1.74
N ALA A 63 -19.39 -15.73 -1.49
CA ALA A 63 -20.22 -14.54 -1.29
C ALA A 63 -19.77 -13.67 -0.10
N LYS A 64 -19.41 -14.29 1.03
CA LYS A 64 -18.88 -13.57 2.20
C LYS A 64 -17.48 -13.04 1.93
N PHE A 65 -16.64 -13.78 1.21
CA PHE A 65 -15.30 -13.30 0.84
C PHE A 65 -15.36 -12.01 0.02
N SER A 66 -16.27 -11.92 -0.98
CA SER A 66 -16.45 -10.72 -1.78
C SER A 66 -16.85 -9.51 -0.94
N THR A 67 -17.78 -9.67 0.01
CA THR A 67 -18.16 -8.60 0.96
C THR A 67 -16.99 -8.15 1.82
N PHE A 68 -16.19 -9.09 2.36
CA PHE A 68 -15.00 -8.75 3.15
C PHE A 68 -13.92 -8.06 2.31
N PHE A 69 -13.74 -8.46 1.05
CA PHE A 69 -12.81 -7.83 0.12
C PHE A 69 -13.19 -6.38 -0.18
N MET A 70 -14.45 -6.14 -0.52
CA MET A 70 -14.96 -4.79 -0.77
C MET A 70 -14.85 -3.92 0.49
N GLY A 71 -15.33 -4.43 1.64
CA GLY A 71 -15.28 -3.70 2.90
C GLY A 71 -13.87 -3.34 3.34
N SER A 72 -12.91 -4.28 3.22
CA SER A 72 -11.50 -4.04 3.58
C SER A 72 -10.85 -3.01 2.64
N THR A 73 -11.12 -3.09 1.34
CA THR A 73 -10.61 -2.13 0.35
C THR A 73 -11.17 -0.73 0.58
N SER A 74 -12.48 -0.61 0.84
CA SER A 74 -13.10 0.67 1.18
C SER A 74 -12.56 1.26 2.48
N ALA A 75 -12.44 0.45 3.54
CA ALA A 75 -11.88 0.90 4.81
C ALA A 75 -10.42 1.41 4.66
N LYS A 76 -9.61 0.70 3.87
CA LYS A 76 -8.25 1.13 3.50
C LYS A 76 -8.27 2.49 2.79
N LEU A 77 -9.16 2.68 1.82
CA LEU A 77 -9.27 3.94 1.09
C LEU A 77 -9.59 5.11 2.03
N PHE A 78 -10.56 4.95 2.93
CA PHE A 78 -10.89 5.98 3.92
C PHE A 78 -9.72 6.28 4.87
N LEU A 79 -9.03 5.24 5.35
CA LEU A 79 -7.83 5.40 6.19
C LEU A 79 -6.77 6.25 5.48
N TYR A 80 -6.53 5.98 4.20
CA TYR A 80 -5.56 6.72 3.38
C TYR A 80 -5.98 8.15 3.11
N ILE A 81 -7.27 8.40 2.86
CA ILE A 81 -7.78 9.77 2.70
C ILE A 81 -7.60 10.57 3.99
N ILE A 82 -7.97 10.00 5.14
CA ILE A 82 -7.80 10.66 6.45
C ILE A 82 -6.33 11.00 6.70
N PHE A 83 -5.43 10.04 6.48
CA PHE A 83 -4.00 10.25 6.65
C PHE A 83 -3.46 11.35 5.74
N LEU A 84 -3.86 11.34 4.46
CA LEU A 84 -3.48 12.34 3.48
C LEU A 84 -3.94 13.74 3.88
N VAL A 85 -5.20 13.88 4.31
CA VAL A 85 -5.75 15.17 4.75
C VAL A 85 -5.00 15.70 5.97
N ILE A 86 -4.75 14.85 6.97
CA ILE A 86 -3.98 15.24 8.17
C ILE A 86 -2.60 15.76 7.78
N TYR A 87 -1.89 15.06 6.89
CA TYR A 87 -0.56 15.46 6.46
C TYR A 87 -0.56 16.80 5.73
N VAL A 88 -1.46 16.99 4.76
CA VAL A 88 -1.56 18.23 3.97
C VAL A 88 -1.91 19.43 4.84
N LEU A 89 -2.66 19.23 5.93
CA LEU A 89 -2.97 20.30 6.88
C LEU A 89 -1.76 20.71 7.72
N VAL A 90 -0.87 19.77 8.04
CA VAL A 90 0.35 20.02 8.84
C VAL A 90 1.46 20.65 7.99
N ASP A 91 1.72 20.12 6.79
CA ASP A 91 2.75 20.63 5.88
C ASP A 91 2.15 20.98 4.51
N LYS A 92 1.64 22.22 4.43
CA LYS A 92 1.06 22.77 3.19
C LYS A 92 2.12 23.06 2.14
N SER A 93 3.38 23.27 2.52
CA SER A 93 4.44 23.67 1.59
C SER A 93 4.80 22.55 0.63
N ASN A 94 4.78 21.31 1.12
CA ASN A 94 5.07 20.10 0.34
C ASN A 94 3.81 19.33 -0.07
N ALA A 95 2.63 19.95 -0.01
CA ALA A 95 1.35 19.27 -0.22
C ALA A 95 1.24 18.62 -1.61
N VAL A 96 1.64 19.32 -2.68
CA VAL A 96 1.54 18.81 -4.05
C VAL A 96 2.50 17.64 -4.30
N PRO A 97 3.81 17.74 -3.99
CA PRO A 97 4.73 16.61 -4.10
C PRO A 97 4.31 15.41 -3.25
N PHE A 98 3.85 15.67 -2.02
CA PHE A 98 3.36 14.63 -1.12
C PHE A 98 2.14 13.91 -1.71
N LEU A 99 1.16 14.66 -2.21
CA LEU A 99 -0.07 14.10 -2.77
C LEU A 99 0.21 13.19 -3.97
N LEU A 100 1.06 13.64 -4.89
CA LEU A 100 1.45 12.85 -6.06
C LEU A 100 2.18 11.57 -5.65
N THR A 101 3.12 11.69 -4.72
CA THR A 101 3.88 10.54 -4.21
C THR A 101 2.95 9.55 -3.51
N PHE A 102 2.04 10.04 -2.67
CA PHE A 102 1.07 9.23 -1.95
C PHE A 102 0.12 8.49 -2.90
N LEU A 103 -0.40 9.17 -3.92
CA LEU A 103 -1.27 8.56 -4.94
C LEU A 103 -0.53 7.50 -5.75
N THR A 104 0.71 7.76 -6.17
CA THR A 104 1.51 6.76 -6.88
C THR A 104 1.76 5.52 -6.03
N LEU A 105 2.16 5.70 -4.76
CA LEU A 105 2.33 4.58 -3.82
C LEU A 105 1.01 3.83 -3.63
N TYR A 106 -0.11 4.54 -3.47
CA TYR A 106 -1.42 3.93 -3.35
C TYR A 106 -1.74 2.98 -4.50
N PHE A 107 -1.58 3.42 -5.75
CA PHE A 107 -1.86 2.57 -6.90
C PHE A 107 -0.92 1.37 -6.96
N LEU A 108 0.39 1.59 -6.77
CA LEU A 108 1.40 0.53 -6.84
C LEU A 108 1.15 -0.56 -5.78
N PHE A 109 0.90 -0.18 -4.54
CA PHE A 109 0.59 -1.13 -3.46
C PHE A 109 -0.76 -1.83 -3.65
N THR A 110 -1.78 -1.12 -4.15
CA THR A 110 -3.12 -1.71 -4.38
C THR A 110 -3.10 -2.74 -5.51
N ILE A 111 -2.40 -2.42 -6.61
CA ILE A 111 -2.18 -3.33 -7.73
C ILE A 111 -1.45 -4.58 -7.24
N PHE A 112 -0.31 -4.39 -6.56
CA PHE A 112 0.49 -5.49 -6.02
C PHE A 112 -0.31 -6.40 -5.08
N GLU A 113 -1.08 -5.82 -4.17
CA GLU A 113 -1.91 -6.57 -3.22
C GLU A 113 -2.99 -7.38 -3.93
N THR A 114 -3.70 -6.77 -4.89
CA THR A 114 -4.77 -7.43 -5.64
C THR A 114 -4.23 -8.62 -6.43
N PHE A 115 -3.12 -8.44 -7.16
CA PHE A 115 -2.49 -9.54 -7.89
C PHE A 115 -1.98 -10.64 -6.97
N SER A 116 -1.33 -10.29 -5.86
CA SER A 116 -0.83 -11.27 -4.90
C SER A 116 -1.96 -12.08 -4.27
N LEU A 117 -3.09 -11.43 -3.96
CA LEU A 117 -4.28 -12.10 -3.44
C LEU A 117 -4.85 -13.10 -4.46
N LEU A 118 -4.96 -12.71 -5.73
CA LEU A 118 -5.44 -13.60 -6.79
C LEU A 118 -4.54 -14.84 -6.96
N ILE A 119 -3.22 -14.65 -6.90
CA ILE A 119 -2.24 -15.76 -6.94
C ILE A 119 -2.45 -16.69 -5.74
N ASP A 120 -2.57 -16.14 -4.54
CA ASP A 120 -2.69 -16.94 -3.32
C ASP A 120 -4.05 -17.67 -3.23
N LEU A 121 -5.11 -17.09 -3.78
CA LEU A 121 -6.42 -17.76 -3.91
C LEU A 121 -6.38 -18.88 -4.94
N LYS A 122 -5.65 -18.71 -6.05
CA LYS A 122 -5.47 -19.75 -7.07
C LYS A 122 -4.61 -20.90 -6.55
N GLU A 123 -3.60 -20.65 -5.71
CA GLU A 123 -2.82 -21.72 -5.04
C GLU A 123 -3.66 -22.53 -4.03
N LYS A 124 -4.83 -22.02 -3.60
CA LYS A 124 -5.68 -22.65 -2.59
C LYS A 124 -6.73 -23.63 -3.17
N ASN A 125 -7.19 -23.39 -4.40
CA ASN A 125 -8.17 -24.23 -5.11
C ASN A 125 -7.47 -25.30 -5.95
#